data_AF-A0A419F184-F1
#
_entry.id   AF-A0A419F184-F1
#
_cell.length_a   1.000
_cell.length_b   1.000
_cell.length_c   1.000
_cell.angle_alpha   90.00
_cell.angle_beta   90.00
_cell.angle_gamma   90.00
#
_symmetry.space_group_name_H-M   'P 1'
#
loop_
_entity.id
_entity.type
_entity.pdbx_description
1 polymer ?
#
loop_
_entity_poly.entity_id
_entity_poly.type
_entity_poly.pdbx_seq_one_letter_code
_entity_poly.pdbx_strand_id
1 'polypeptide(L)'
;MNVKTKYFLFSLLLLSELVYLFIYTSYNLPIVNFTIVSLFNSIVFVIIWILIKDKFVSRTWLFLIIASGILFRLTMLPANPIASDDIYRYIWDGKVMSNGINPFRYAPADKELNFLHSEMLPSKVNHPEMKTIYPPYSQFIFFLSYKLFGESFLGIKIFLLLSELLTMFLLIALINILKLPSQNIVLYAICPLPIMQFMIDGHIDGTGFPILLLTILLFLNKRKISSSLMMGLSITTKFISGMILPFIWKEEKGKWKIYTVVLPILSILVLYIPFYSGNVFPLESLFQFSSNWIANSSVFSIIFFIVKDNQDARLIALLLFLLSGLILFISKKTFQDKLYLIFFLFLLFSPTVHPWYLTWLALFLPLSFRWSGLIFIVLVNLINILLIDYITQNIWYTFHWLMIIEYTPVIILFVYEIFLFKRNSQAKLNN
;
A
#
# COMPACT_ATOMS: atom_id res chain seq x y z
N MET A 1 29.51 -7.87 -8.72
CA MET A 1 29.62 -8.45 -7.36
C MET A 1 30.71 -9.52 -7.31
N ASN A 2 31.55 -9.54 -6.27
CA ASN A 2 32.55 -10.60 -6.06
C ASN A 2 31.91 -11.91 -5.56
N VAL A 3 32.65 -13.01 -5.59
CA VAL A 3 32.18 -14.35 -5.22
C VAL A 3 31.65 -14.39 -3.77
N LYS A 4 32.36 -13.79 -2.81
CA LYS A 4 31.92 -13.71 -1.41
C LYS A 4 30.56 -13.02 -1.25
N THR A 5 30.34 -11.89 -1.93
CA THR A 5 29.07 -11.15 -1.91
C THR A 5 27.93 -12.01 -2.45
N LYS A 6 28.18 -12.79 -3.51
CA LYS A 6 27.18 -13.68 -4.11
C LYS A 6 26.74 -14.79 -3.15
N TYR A 7 27.68 -15.46 -2.49
CA TYR A 7 27.35 -16.46 -1.47
C TYR A 7 26.59 -15.85 -0.30
N PHE A 8 27.05 -14.71 0.21
CA PHE A 8 26.38 -14.05 1.32
C PHE A 8 24.95 -13.61 0.96
N LEU A 9 24.74 -13.05 -0.23
CA LEU A 9 23.42 -12.70 -0.73
C LEU A 9 22.50 -13.93 -0.83
N PHE A 10 23.01 -15.04 -1.37
CA PHE A 10 22.23 -16.28 -1.45
C PHE A 10 21.85 -16.81 -0.06
N SER A 11 22.78 -16.80 0.90
CA SER A 11 22.51 -17.18 2.28
C SER A 11 21.45 -16.30 2.93
N LEU A 12 21.45 -14.99 2.66
CA LEU A 12 20.42 -14.08 3.17
C LEU A 12 19.03 -14.36 2.57
N LEU A 13 18.95 -14.69 1.27
CA LEU A 13 17.68 -15.07 0.63
C LEU A 13 17.15 -16.39 1.20
N LEU A 14 18.01 -17.39 1.39
CA LEU A 14 17.64 -18.65 2.01
C LEU A 14 17.17 -18.45 3.46
N LEU A 15 17.91 -17.66 4.24
CA LEU A 15 17.56 -17.33 5.61
C LEU A 15 16.21 -16.60 5.68
N SER A 16 15.95 -15.67 4.76
CA SER A 16 14.67 -14.96 4.67
C SER A 16 13.50 -15.93 4.48
N GLU A 17 13.62 -16.90 3.56
CA GLU A 17 12.59 -17.93 3.37
C GLU A 17 12.38 -18.79 4.62
N LEU A 18 13.46 -19.26 5.25
CA LEU A 18 13.37 -20.03 6.49
C LEU A 18 12.66 -19.25 7.60
N VAL A 19 12.91 -17.94 7.69
CA VAL A 19 12.21 -17.06 8.63
C VAL A 19 10.75 -16.87 8.25
N TYR A 20 10.39 -16.71 6.97
CA TYR A 20 8.98 -16.67 6.56
C TYR A 20 8.24 -17.93 6.98
N LEU A 21 8.82 -19.12 6.76
CA LEU A 21 8.21 -20.39 7.14
C LEU A 21 7.99 -20.54 8.66
N PHE A 22 8.68 -19.74 9.48
CA PHE A 22 8.43 -19.68 10.92
C PHE A 22 7.01 -19.22 11.27
N ILE A 23 6.29 -18.56 10.34
CA ILE A 23 4.89 -18.17 10.53
C ILE A 23 3.97 -19.38 10.82
N TYR A 24 4.32 -20.56 10.30
CA TYR A 24 3.56 -21.78 10.48
C TYR A 24 3.84 -22.52 11.79
N THR A 25 4.78 -22.02 12.60
CA THR A 25 5.07 -22.65 13.90
C THR A 25 3.98 -22.35 14.90
N SER A 26 3.57 -23.37 15.66
CA SER A 26 2.53 -23.28 16.67
C SER A 26 3.02 -22.51 17.89
N TYR A 27 2.69 -21.22 17.96
CA TYR A 27 2.77 -20.41 19.18
C TYR A 27 1.37 -20.06 19.67
N ASN A 28 1.22 -19.83 20.98
CA ASN A 28 -0.05 -19.44 21.59
C ASN A 28 -0.61 -18.11 21.04
N LEU A 29 0.24 -17.25 20.45
CA LEU A 29 -0.12 -15.96 19.86
C LEU A 29 0.50 -15.81 18.46
N PRO A 30 -0.24 -16.10 17.37
CA PRO A 30 0.26 -15.99 16.00
C PRO A 30 0.83 -14.61 15.65
N ILE A 31 0.31 -13.54 16.26
CA ILE A 31 0.79 -12.17 16.05
C ILE A 31 2.24 -11.94 16.52
N VAL A 32 2.71 -12.72 17.51
CA VAL A 32 4.11 -12.66 17.96
C VAL A 32 5.03 -13.16 16.85
N ASN A 33 4.69 -14.31 16.24
CA ASN A 33 5.43 -14.84 15.10
C ASN A 33 5.41 -13.87 13.92
N PHE A 34 4.24 -13.33 13.58
CA PHE A 34 4.10 -12.33 12.53
C PHE A 34 5.03 -11.12 12.75
N THR A 35 5.10 -10.63 13.99
CA THR A 35 5.97 -9.50 14.36
C THR A 35 7.45 -9.85 14.22
N ILE A 36 7.88 -11.00 14.75
CA ILE A 36 9.28 -11.47 14.66
C ILE A 36 9.69 -11.65 13.20
N VAL A 37 8.86 -12.36 12.42
CA VAL A 37 9.10 -12.62 10.98
C VAL A 37 9.20 -11.31 10.22
N SER A 38 8.28 -10.36 10.46
CA SER A 38 8.28 -9.07 9.78
C SER A 38 9.53 -8.24 10.09
N LEU A 39 9.89 -8.10 11.37
CA LEU A 39 11.06 -7.32 11.79
C LEU A 39 12.37 -7.94 11.29
N PHE A 40 12.52 -9.27 11.41
CA PHE A 40 13.71 -9.96 10.96
C PHE A 40 13.90 -9.85 9.44
N ASN A 41 12.83 -10.13 8.66
CA ASN A 41 12.91 -9.99 7.21
C ASN A 41 13.11 -8.53 6.77
N SER A 42 12.64 -7.55 7.57
CA SER A 42 12.95 -6.13 7.33
C SER A 42 14.43 -5.81 7.48
N ILE A 43 15.11 -6.39 8.49
CA ILE A 43 16.57 -6.25 8.66
C ILE A 43 17.31 -6.90 7.48
N VAL A 44 16.94 -8.15 7.13
CA VAL A 44 17.55 -8.86 5.98
C VAL A 44 17.36 -8.07 4.69
N PHE A 45 16.18 -7.51 4.46
CA PHE A 45 15.87 -6.65 3.32
C PHE A 45 16.81 -5.44 3.23
N VAL A 46 17.00 -4.71 4.33
CA VAL A 46 17.93 -3.56 4.38
C VAL A 46 19.37 -3.98 4.08
N ILE A 47 19.83 -5.09 4.67
CA ILE A 47 21.17 -5.63 4.43
C ILE A 47 21.35 -5.99 2.95
N ILE A 48 20.41 -6.71 2.35
CA ILE A 48 20.45 -7.06 0.93
C ILE A 48 20.55 -5.79 0.07
N TRP A 49 19.74 -4.77 0.35
CA TRP A 49 19.79 -3.53 -0.41
C TRP A 49 21.16 -2.82 -0.29
N ILE A 50 21.69 -2.68 0.93
CA ILE A 50 23.03 -2.11 1.17
C ILE A 50 24.10 -2.86 0.37
N LEU A 51 24.01 -4.19 0.31
CA LEU A 51 24.99 -5.03 -0.38
C LEU A 51 25.01 -4.79 -1.90
N ILE A 52 23.88 -4.42 -2.51
CA ILE A 52 23.75 -4.38 -3.97
C ILE A 52 23.54 -2.98 -4.57
N LYS A 53 23.09 -1.98 -3.80
CA LYS A 53 22.61 -0.68 -4.32
C LYS A 53 23.61 0.01 -5.27
N ASP A 54 24.90 -0.02 -4.94
CA ASP A 54 25.97 0.65 -5.70
C ASP A 54 26.78 -0.33 -6.56
N LYS A 55 26.29 -1.56 -6.76
CA LYS A 55 27.01 -2.62 -7.48
C LYS A 55 26.28 -3.02 -8.74
N PHE A 56 27.04 -3.40 -9.77
CA PHE A 56 26.48 -4.12 -10.90
C PHE A 56 25.99 -5.51 -10.47
N VAL A 57 24.70 -5.76 -10.68
CA VAL A 57 24.03 -7.05 -10.46
C VAL A 57 23.74 -7.67 -11.83
N SER A 58 24.27 -8.87 -12.08
CA SER A 58 24.03 -9.55 -13.35
C SER A 58 22.58 -10.02 -13.47
N ARG A 59 22.11 -10.24 -14.72
CA ARG A 59 20.74 -10.71 -15.00
C ARG A 59 20.37 -11.98 -14.24
N THR A 60 21.31 -12.94 -14.13
CA THR A 60 21.11 -14.17 -13.36
C THR A 60 20.80 -13.90 -11.90
N TRP A 61 21.53 -12.98 -11.25
CA TRP A 61 21.29 -12.64 -9.85
C TRP A 61 20.01 -11.84 -9.64
N LEU A 62 19.68 -10.94 -10.58
CA LEU A 62 18.39 -10.25 -10.55
C LEU A 62 17.22 -11.25 -10.66
N PHE A 63 17.32 -12.22 -11.57
CA PHE A 63 16.34 -13.28 -11.70
C PHE A 63 16.22 -14.10 -10.41
N LEU A 64 17.33 -14.51 -9.80
CA LEU A 64 17.31 -15.25 -8.53
C LEU A 64 16.64 -14.46 -7.40
N ILE A 65 16.90 -13.16 -7.28
CA ILE A 65 16.26 -12.32 -6.25
C ILE A 65 14.75 -12.19 -6.51
N ILE A 66 14.34 -11.96 -7.76
CA ILE A 66 12.93 -11.88 -8.14
C ILE A 66 12.24 -13.23 -7.89
N ALA A 67 12.85 -14.33 -8.30
CA ALA A 67 12.33 -15.68 -8.06
C ALA A 67 12.20 -15.98 -6.56
N SER A 68 13.14 -15.53 -5.74
CA SER A 68 13.04 -15.63 -4.28
C SER A 68 11.85 -14.82 -3.76
N GLY A 69 11.69 -13.57 -4.22
CA GLY A 69 10.52 -12.74 -3.87
C GLY A 69 9.18 -13.35 -4.26
N ILE A 70 9.12 -14.07 -5.39
CA ILE A 70 7.93 -14.83 -5.80
C ILE A 70 7.73 -16.04 -4.90
N LEU A 71 8.80 -16.78 -4.58
CA LEU A 71 8.75 -17.92 -3.66
C LEU A 71 8.20 -17.49 -2.30
N PHE A 72 8.71 -16.39 -1.73
CA PHE A 72 8.26 -15.84 -0.45
C PHE A 72 6.75 -15.56 -0.47
N ARG A 73 6.21 -15.05 -1.59
CA ARG A 73 4.78 -14.82 -1.73
C ARG A 73 3.98 -16.12 -1.82
N LEU A 74 4.47 -17.09 -2.58
CA LEU A 74 3.83 -18.38 -2.76
C LEU A 74 3.76 -19.17 -1.45
N THR A 75 4.83 -19.15 -0.66
CA THR A 75 4.89 -19.88 0.62
C THR A 75 4.05 -19.22 1.70
N MET A 76 3.79 -17.91 1.63
CA MET A 76 2.89 -17.20 2.56
C MET A 76 1.40 -17.25 2.16
N LEU A 77 1.07 -17.58 0.91
CA LEU A 77 -0.30 -17.63 0.39
C LEU A 77 -1.28 -18.46 1.26
N PRO A 78 -0.91 -19.67 1.76
CA PRO A 78 -1.80 -20.50 2.57
C PRO A 78 -1.98 -20.03 4.02
N ALA A 79 -1.19 -19.07 4.49
CA ALA A 79 -1.27 -18.61 5.87
C ALA A 79 -2.67 -18.06 6.19
N ASN A 80 -3.15 -18.24 7.42
CA ASN A 80 -4.36 -17.54 7.86
C ASN A 80 -4.05 -16.04 8.04
N PRO A 81 -5.04 -15.14 7.93
CA PRO A 81 -4.88 -13.75 8.34
C PRO A 81 -4.49 -13.66 9.81
N ILE A 82 -3.57 -12.74 10.16
CA ILE A 82 -3.00 -12.66 11.52
C ILE A 82 -3.14 -11.26 12.10
N ALA A 83 -2.69 -10.24 11.38
CA ALA A 83 -2.63 -8.87 11.92
C ALA A 83 -3.83 -8.00 11.51
N SER A 84 -4.71 -8.52 10.64
CA SER A 84 -5.91 -7.83 10.19
C SER A 84 -7.03 -8.82 9.85
N ASP A 85 -8.27 -8.39 10.08
CA ASP A 85 -9.51 -9.11 9.81
C ASP A 85 -10.28 -8.54 8.59
N ASP A 86 -9.75 -7.51 7.93
CA ASP A 86 -10.33 -6.85 6.77
C ASP A 86 -10.75 -7.82 5.64
N ILE A 87 -9.99 -8.91 5.46
CA ILE A 87 -10.31 -9.89 4.41
C ILE A 87 -11.68 -10.54 4.58
N TYR A 88 -12.19 -10.65 5.81
CA TYR A 88 -13.54 -11.16 6.04
C TYR A 88 -14.58 -10.17 5.53
N ARG A 89 -14.31 -8.86 5.62
CA ARG A 89 -15.16 -7.84 4.99
C ARG A 89 -15.17 -7.99 3.47
N TYR A 90 -14.04 -8.31 2.86
CA TYR A 90 -13.94 -8.50 1.41
C TYR A 90 -14.77 -9.70 0.95
N ILE A 91 -14.65 -10.83 1.66
CA ILE A 91 -15.42 -12.04 1.36
C ILE A 91 -16.92 -11.77 1.55
N TRP A 92 -17.31 -11.08 2.62
CA TRP A 92 -18.70 -10.72 2.88
C TRP A 92 -19.29 -9.86 1.78
N ASP A 93 -18.64 -8.76 1.41
CA ASP A 93 -19.11 -7.88 0.34
C ASP A 93 -19.22 -8.64 -1.00
N GLY A 94 -18.26 -9.55 -1.27
CA GLY A 94 -18.31 -10.44 -2.42
C GLY A 94 -19.50 -11.40 -2.38
N LYS A 95 -19.87 -11.92 -1.20
CA LYS A 95 -21.07 -12.76 -0.99
C LYS A 95 -22.35 -11.98 -1.25
N VAL A 96 -22.47 -10.78 -0.70
CA VAL A 96 -23.61 -9.87 -0.87
C VAL A 96 -23.81 -9.55 -2.36
N MET A 97 -22.74 -9.12 -3.03
CA MET A 97 -22.78 -8.79 -4.46
C MET A 97 -23.08 -10.02 -5.33
N SER A 98 -22.59 -11.20 -4.95
CA SER A 98 -22.87 -12.46 -5.65
C SER A 98 -24.34 -12.90 -5.57
N ASN A 99 -25.07 -12.42 -4.57
CA ASN A 99 -26.51 -12.63 -4.43
C ASN A 99 -27.35 -11.50 -5.07
N GLY A 100 -26.74 -10.64 -5.90
CA GLY A 100 -27.42 -9.56 -6.59
C GLY A 100 -27.80 -8.37 -5.70
N ILE A 101 -27.23 -8.28 -4.49
CA ILE A 101 -27.49 -7.22 -3.53
C ILE A 101 -26.39 -6.17 -3.62
N ASN A 102 -26.77 -4.90 -3.57
CA ASN A 102 -25.83 -3.78 -3.54
C ASN A 102 -25.12 -3.71 -2.16
N PRO A 103 -23.79 -3.88 -2.07
CA PRO A 103 -23.05 -3.87 -0.81
C PRO A 103 -23.00 -2.50 -0.12
N PHE A 104 -23.38 -1.42 -0.82
CA PHE A 104 -23.54 -0.09 -0.23
C PHE A 104 -24.91 0.13 0.43
N ARG A 105 -25.84 -0.83 0.32
CA ARG A 105 -27.20 -0.66 0.82
C ARG A 105 -27.36 -1.04 2.29
N TYR A 106 -26.80 -2.17 2.69
CA TYR A 106 -26.96 -2.75 4.01
C TYR A 106 -25.60 -3.02 4.65
N ALA A 107 -25.51 -2.83 5.96
CA ALA A 107 -24.38 -3.25 6.77
C ALA A 107 -24.45 -4.78 7.01
N PRO A 108 -23.30 -5.46 7.26
CA PRO A 108 -23.29 -6.89 7.56
C PRO A 108 -24.25 -7.34 8.66
N ALA A 109 -24.48 -6.51 9.68
CA ALA A 109 -25.36 -6.82 10.82
C ALA A 109 -26.85 -6.53 10.57
N ASP A 110 -27.23 -5.98 9.40
CA ASP A 110 -28.62 -5.66 9.10
C ASP A 110 -29.46 -6.92 8.91
N LYS A 111 -30.70 -6.91 9.42
CA LYS A 111 -31.58 -8.09 9.44
C LYS A 111 -31.91 -8.61 8.04
N GLU A 112 -31.91 -7.72 7.06
CA GLU A 112 -32.11 -7.98 5.65
C GLU A 112 -31.07 -8.95 5.09
N LEU A 113 -29.88 -9.03 5.69
CA LEU A 113 -28.80 -9.93 5.25
C LEU A 113 -28.69 -11.22 6.07
N ASN A 114 -29.57 -11.45 7.05
CA ASN A 114 -29.53 -12.64 7.92
C ASN A 114 -29.52 -13.97 7.14
N PHE A 115 -30.18 -14.03 5.99
CA PHE A 115 -30.22 -15.23 5.15
C PHE A 115 -28.87 -15.53 4.47
N LEU A 116 -27.93 -14.57 4.47
CA LEU A 116 -26.55 -14.74 4.02
C LEU A 116 -25.60 -15.09 5.16
N HIS A 117 -26.06 -15.27 6.39
CA HIS A 117 -25.18 -15.65 7.49
C HIS A 117 -24.70 -17.09 7.32
N SER A 118 -23.45 -17.33 7.70
CA SER A 118 -22.81 -18.64 7.77
C SER A 118 -22.18 -18.81 9.16
N GLU A 119 -21.55 -19.96 9.40
CA GLU A 119 -20.78 -20.18 10.63
C GLU A 119 -19.64 -19.15 10.79
N MET A 120 -19.06 -18.69 9.67
CA MET A 120 -17.92 -17.78 9.67
C MET A 120 -18.32 -16.30 9.52
N LEU A 121 -19.39 -15.99 8.77
CA LEU A 121 -19.75 -14.62 8.41
C LEU A 121 -21.18 -14.28 8.82
N PRO A 122 -21.44 -13.06 9.31
CA PRO A 122 -20.53 -11.92 9.42
C PRO A 122 -19.75 -11.86 10.75
N SER A 123 -19.73 -12.93 11.56
CA SER A 123 -19.14 -12.91 12.93
C SER A 123 -17.66 -12.50 12.97
N LYS A 124 -16.90 -12.76 11.89
CA LYS A 124 -15.50 -12.33 11.75
C LYS A 124 -15.30 -10.99 11.03
N VAL A 125 -16.36 -10.36 10.54
CA VAL A 125 -16.27 -9.07 9.84
C VAL A 125 -16.05 -7.97 10.86
N ASN A 126 -15.01 -7.16 10.68
CA ASN A 126 -14.83 -5.94 11.45
C ASN A 126 -15.90 -4.89 11.10
N HIS A 127 -16.31 -4.14 12.11
CA HIS A 127 -17.35 -3.12 11.98
C HIS A 127 -18.60 -3.61 11.23
N PRO A 128 -19.24 -4.70 11.68
CA PRO A 128 -20.39 -5.28 10.99
C PRO A 128 -21.60 -4.33 10.95
N GLU A 129 -21.59 -3.27 11.76
CA GLU A 129 -22.56 -2.18 11.77
C GLU A 129 -22.37 -1.16 10.62
N MET A 130 -21.25 -1.20 9.90
CA MET A 130 -20.96 -0.24 8.82
C MET A 130 -21.23 -0.83 7.42
N LYS A 131 -21.78 -0.01 6.52
CA LYS A 131 -21.85 -0.32 5.08
C LYS A 131 -20.45 -0.28 4.47
N THR A 132 -20.33 -0.77 3.24
CA THR A 132 -19.00 -0.88 2.64
C THR A 132 -18.36 0.48 2.37
N ILE A 133 -17.05 0.55 2.59
CA ILE A 133 -16.20 1.70 2.22
C ILE A 133 -15.43 1.44 0.92
N TYR A 134 -15.53 0.23 0.37
CA TYR A 134 -14.68 -0.20 -0.74
C TYR A 134 -15.27 0.23 -2.08
N PRO A 135 -14.48 0.87 -2.95
CA PRO A 135 -14.94 1.37 -4.23
C PRO A 135 -15.21 0.23 -5.25
N PRO A 136 -15.90 0.52 -6.37
CA PRO A 136 -16.40 -0.45 -7.34
C PRO A 136 -15.41 -1.49 -7.87
N TYR A 137 -14.14 -1.11 -8.12
CA TYR A 137 -13.19 -2.10 -8.63
C TYR A 137 -12.81 -3.12 -7.55
N SER A 138 -12.60 -2.68 -6.31
CA SER A 138 -12.41 -3.60 -5.18
C SER A 138 -13.62 -4.50 -4.99
N GLN A 139 -14.84 -3.94 -5.06
CA GLN A 139 -16.08 -4.72 -5.02
C GLN A 139 -16.14 -5.79 -6.12
N PHE A 140 -15.68 -5.46 -7.33
CA PHE A 140 -15.62 -6.42 -8.42
C PHE A 140 -14.62 -7.56 -8.14
N ILE A 141 -13.46 -7.27 -7.54
CA ILE A 141 -12.52 -8.32 -7.11
C ILE A 141 -13.14 -9.19 -6.02
N PHE A 142 -13.84 -8.60 -5.06
CA PHE A 142 -14.53 -9.32 -3.99
C PHE A 142 -15.59 -10.28 -4.55
N PHE A 143 -16.41 -9.77 -5.47
CA PHE A 143 -17.41 -10.55 -6.19
C PHE A 143 -16.77 -11.73 -6.95
N LEU A 144 -15.72 -11.49 -7.74
CA LEU A 144 -15.06 -12.55 -8.49
C LEU A 144 -14.43 -13.60 -7.56
N SER A 145 -13.79 -13.15 -6.47
CA SER A 145 -13.23 -14.02 -5.45
C SER A 145 -14.30 -14.94 -4.86
N TYR A 146 -15.41 -14.38 -4.37
CA TYR A 146 -16.47 -15.18 -3.79
C TYR A 146 -17.12 -16.11 -4.82
N LYS A 147 -17.35 -15.64 -6.05
CA LYS A 147 -17.98 -16.46 -7.09
C LYS A 147 -17.15 -17.67 -7.50
N LEU A 148 -15.81 -17.56 -7.45
CA LEU A 148 -14.90 -18.63 -7.84
C LEU A 148 -14.48 -19.52 -6.66
N PHE A 149 -14.40 -18.98 -5.44
CA PHE A 149 -13.80 -19.66 -4.29
C PHE A 149 -14.70 -19.74 -3.05
N GLY A 150 -15.92 -19.17 -3.11
CA GLY A 150 -16.84 -19.11 -1.98
C GLY A 150 -16.30 -18.30 -0.80
N GLU A 151 -16.60 -18.75 0.41
CA GLU A 151 -16.12 -18.14 1.66
C GLU A 151 -14.67 -18.50 1.99
N SER A 152 -13.75 -18.28 1.03
CA SER A 152 -12.34 -18.58 1.17
C SER A 152 -11.48 -17.35 1.00
N PHE A 153 -10.57 -17.11 1.95
CA PHE A 153 -9.57 -16.05 1.85
C PHE A 153 -8.57 -16.30 0.71
N LEU A 154 -8.41 -17.56 0.26
CA LEU A 154 -7.50 -17.89 -0.85
C LEU A 154 -7.91 -17.20 -2.15
N GLY A 155 -9.21 -16.98 -2.38
CA GLY A 155 -9.67 -16.30 -3.60
C GLY A 155 -9.08 -14.89 -3.72
N ILE A 156 -9.20 -14.08 -2.66
CA ILE A 156 -8.63 -12.73 -2.60
C ILE A 156 -7.12 -12.78 -2.75
N LYS A 157 -6.45 -13.70 -2.03
CA LYS A 157 -5.00 -13.82 -2.06
C LYS A 157 -4.45 -14.25 -3.42
N ILE A 158 -5.16 -15.08 -4.17
CA ILE A 158 -4.78 -15.43 -5.56
C ILE A 158 -4.84 -14.19 -6.45
N PHE A 159 -5.90 -13.38 -6.35
CA PHE A 159 -5.97 -12.11 -7.11
C PHE A 159 -4.86 -11.14 -6.71
N LEU A 160 -4.50 -11.08 -5.42
CA LEU A 160 -3.36 -10.30 -4.95
C LEU A 160 -2.03 -10.83 -5.49
N LEU A 161 -1.82 -12.15 -5.49
CA LEU A 161 -0.61 -12.75 -6.05
C LEU A 161 -0.45 -12.42 -7.53
N LEU A 162 -1.51 -12.59 -8.33
CA LEU A 162 -1.50 -12.21 -9.74
C LEU A 162 -1.20 -10.71 -9.92
N SER A 163 -1.77 -9.87 -9.05
CA SER A 163 -1.51 -8.43 -9.05
C SER A 163 -0.07 -8.09 -8.68
N GLU A 164 0.54 -8.81 -7.75
CA GLU A 164 1.95 -8.66 -7.34
C GLU A 164 2.91 -9.05 -8.47
N LEU A 165 2.63 -10.15 -9.17
CA LEU A 165 3.41 -10.58 -10.33
C LEU A 165 3.37 -9.54 -11.45
N LEU A 166 2.16 -9.03 -11.75
CA LEU A 166 1.97 -7.97 -12.75
C LEU A 166 2.63 -6.65 -12.30
N THR A 167 2.58 -6.34 -11.01
CA THR A 167 3.26 -5.16 -10.43
C THR A 167 4.76 -5.23 -10.64
N MET A 168 5.39 -6.37 -10.35
CA MET A 168 6.82 -6.56 -10.60
C MET A 168 7.16 -6.41 -12.09
N PHE A 169 6.36 -7.00 -12.98
CA PHE A 169 6.54 -6.85 -14.43
C PHE A 169 6.45 -5.38 -14.89
N LEU A 170 5.44 -4.64 -14.41
CA LEU A 170 5.25 -3.23 -14.76
C LEU A 170 6.33 -2.33 -14.16
N LEU A 171 6.80 -2.61 -12.94
CA LEU A 171 7.94 -1.91 -12.34
C LEU A 171 9.21 -2.11 -13.19
N ILE A 172 9.49 -3.33 -13.65
CA ILE A 172 10.63 -3.59 -14.55
C ILE A 172 10.49 -2.78 -15.84
N ALA A 173 9.29 -2.74 -16.43
CA ALA A 173 9.03 -1.94 -17.63
C ALA A 173 9.27 -0.44 -17.39
N LEU A 174 8.80 0.09 -16.25
CA LEU A 174 9.00 1.49 -15.87
C LEU A 174 10.47 1.81 -15.57
N ILE A 175 11.18 0.94 -14.83
CA ILE A 175 12.63 1.06 -14.57
C ILE A 175 13.39 1.19 -15.89
N ASN A 176 13.07 0.35 -16.88
CA ASN A 176 13.71 0.38 -18.20
C ASN A 176 13.41 1.68 -18.97
N ILE A 177 12.14 2.09 -19.05
CA ILE A 177 11.74 3.33 -19.76
C ILE A 177 12.36 4.57 -19.12
N LEU A 178 12.46 4.57 -17.79
CA LEU A 178 13.04 5.66 -17.02
C LEU A 178 14.57 5.59 -16.93
N LYS A 179 15.20 4.57 -17.54
CA LYS A 179 16.64 4.33 -17.53
C LYS A 179 17.24 4.27 -16.13
N LEU A 180 16.49 3.71 -15.18
CA LEU A 180 16.92 3.51 -13.80
C LEU A 180 17.75 2.22 -13.69
N PRO A 181 18.61 2.08 -12.67
CA PRO A 181 19.35 0.85 -12.45
C PRO A 181 18.41 -0.34 -12.26
N SER A 182 18.67 -1.44 -12.97
CA SER A 182 17.79 -2.61 -12.95
C SER A 182 17.68 -3.26 -11.57
N GLN A 183 18.71 -3.15 -10.73
CA GLN A 183 18.67 -3.64 -9.35
C GLN A 183 17.62 -2.95 -8.47
N ASN A 184 17.06 -1.81 -8.88
CA ASN A 184 16.02 -1.13 -8.11
C ASN A 184 14.76 -2.00 -7.94
N ILE A 185 14.49 -2.97 -8.83
CA ILE A 185 13.35 -3.90 -8.67
C ILE A 185 13.42 -4.68 -7.35
N VAL A 186 14.62 -4.88 -6.80
CA VAL A 186 14.84 -5.57 -5.52
C VAL A 186 14.14 -4.86 -4.36
N LEU A 187 14.00 -3.53 -4.42
CA LEU A 187 13.31 -2.73 -3.41
C LEU A 187 11.81 -3.07 -3.28
N TYR A 188 11.22 -3.75 -4.26
CA TYR A 188 9.84 -4.23 -4.21
C TYR A 188 9.75 -5.76 -4.16
N ALA A 189 10.55 -6.44 -4.99
CA ALA A 189 10.45 -7.89 -5.17
C ALA A 189 10.65 -8.66 -3.86
N ILE A 190 11.54 -8.22 -2.98
CA ILE A 190 11.79 -8.87 -1.68
C ILE A 190 11.39 -7.96 -0.50
N CYS A 191 10.62 -6.90 -0.75
CA CYS A 191 10.13 -6.04 0.32
C CYS A 191 9.19 -6.84 1.23
N PRO A 192 9.48 -7.00 2.53
CA PRO A 192 8.68 -7.85 3.40
C PRO A 192 7.26 -7.29 3.60
N LEU A 193 7.11 -5.96 3.61
CA LEU A 193 5.83 -5.33 3.91
C LEU A 193 4.70 -5.76 2.94
N PRO A 194 4.80 -5.63 1.60
CA PRO A 194 3.80 -6.19 0.67
C PRO A 194 3.57 -7.69 0.83
N ILE A 195 4.63 -8.48 1.11
CA ILE A 195 4.51 -9.93 1.28
C ILE A 195 3.62 -10.25 2.48
N MET A 196 3.92 -9.66 3.65
CA MET A 196 3.14 -9.84 4.87
C MET A 196 1.70 -9.34 4.69
N GLN A 197 1.53 -8.11 4.21
CA GLN A 197 0.22 -7.46 4.16
C GLN A 197 -0.71 -8.04 3.09
N PHE A 198 -0.17 -8.53 1.96
CA PHE A 198 -1.00 -9.05 0.87
C PHE A 198 -1.13 -10.56 0.88
N MET A 199 -0.08 -11.31 1.24
CA MET A 199 -0.13 -12.78 1.20
C MET A 199 -0.61 -13.38 2.52
N ILE A 200 -0.41 -12.71 3.66
CA ILE A 200 -0.91 -13.18 4.96
C ILE A 200 -2.25 -12.50 5.28
N ASP A 201 -2.28 -11.18 5.39
CA ASP A 201 -3.51 -10.47 5.81
C ASP A 201 -4.48 -10.19 4.66
N GLY A 202 -4.01 -10.27 3.41
CA GLY A 202 -4.88 -10.19 2.24
C GLY A 202 -5.40 -8.79 1.94
N HIS A 203 -4.69 -7.72 2.34
CA HIS A 203 -5.11 -6.35 2.10
C HIS A 203 -5.28 -6.05 0.61
N ILE A 204 -6.46 -5.54 0.24
CA ILE A 204 -6.88 -5.38 -1.16
C ILE A 204 -6.05 -4.35 -1.94
N ASP A 205 -5.32 -3.48 -1.24
CA ASP A 205 -4.46 -2.42 -1.78
C ASP A 205 -3.56 -2.91 -2.92
N GLY A 206 -2.98 -4.11 -2.80
CA GLY A 206 -2.11 -4.70 -3.83
C GLY A 206 -2.78 -4.91 -5.19
N THR A 207 -4.11 -5.01 -5.27
CA THR A 207 -4.82 -5.11 -6.56
C THR A 207 -4.87 -3.78 -7.32
N GLY A 208 -4.72 -2.65 -6.62
CA GLY A 208 -4.67 -1.33 -7.23
C GLY A 208 -3.32 -0.98 -7.86
N PHE A 209 -2.26 -1.65 -7.43
CA PHE A 209 -0.88 -1.36 -7.85
C PHE A 209 -0.64 -1.56 -9.34
N PRO A 210 -0.98 -2.70 -9.96
CA PRO A 210 -0.74 -2.88 -11.38
C PRO A 210 -1.54 -1.87 -12.22
N ILE A 211 -2.74 -1.49 -11.78
CA ILE A 211 -3.59 -0.49 -12.44
C ILE A 211 -2.95 0.91 -12.40
N LEU A 212 -2.39 1.29 -11.25
CA LEU A 212 -1.67 2.56 -11.09
C LEU A 212 -0.39 2.59 -11.92
N LEU A 213 0.42 1.52 -11.87
CA LEU A 213 1.64 1.44 -12.67
C LEU A 213 1.35 1.40 -14.17
N LEU A 214 0.30 0.73 -14.59
CA LEU A 214 -0.14 0.71 -15.99
C LEU A 214 -0.60 2.11 -16.44
N THR A 215 -1.31 2.85 -15.59
CA THR A 215 -1.65 4.26 -15.82
C THR A 215 -0.39 5.09 -16.13
N ILE A 216 0.64 4.94 -15.30
CA ILE A 216 1.92 5.65 -15.46
C ILE A 216 2.66 5.18 -16.72
N LEU A 217 2.68 3.88 -16.99
CA LEU A 217 3.34 3.30 -18.16
C LEU A 217 2.69 3.79 -19.46
N LEU A 218 1.36 3.82 -19.52
CA LEU A 218 0.61 4.34 -20.66
C LEU A 218 0.85 5.84 -20.83
N PHE A 219 0.90 6.60 -19.73
CA PHE A 219 1.19 8.02 -19.74
C PHE A 219 2.58 8.32 -20.35
N LEU A 220 3.63 7.63 -19.86
CA LEU A 220 4.99 7.80 -20.35
C LEU A 220 5.13 7.40 -21.84
N ASN A 221 4.38 6.38 -22.27
CA ASN A 221 4.29 5.96 -23.68
C ASN A 221 3.32 6.80 -24.52
N LYS A 222 2.85 7.95 -24.02
CA LYS A 222 1.96 8.89 -24.74
C LYS A 222 0.61 8.30 -25.15
N ARG A 223 0.17 7.19 -24.55
CA ARG A 223 -1.18 6.62 -24.70
C ARG A 223 -2.17 7.31 -23.76
N LYS A 224 -2.41 8.60 -24.01
CA LYS A 224 -3.08 9.53 -23.08
C LYS A 224 -4.52 9.16 -22.71
N ILE A 225 -5.32 8.73 -23.69
CA ILE A 225 -6.72 8.31 -23.44
C ILE A 225 -6.74 7.09 -22.53
N SER A 226 -6.02 6.03 -22.92
CA SER A 226 -5.94 4.80 -22.13
C SER A 226 -5.38 5.04 -20.74
N SER A 227 -4.36 5.88 -20.60
CA SER A 227 -3.82 6.28 -19.30
C SER A 227 -4.88 6.98 -18.45
N SER A 228 -5.63 7.93 -19.01
CA SER A 228 -6.65 8.68 -18.28
C SER A 228 -7.85 7.81 -17.87
N LEU A 229 -8.28 6.87 -18.71
CA LEU A 229 -9.32 5.90 -18.35
C LEU A 229 -8.83 4.93 -17.26
N MET A 230 -7.59 4.44 -17.38
CA MET A 230 -6.97 3.57 -16.39
C MET A 230 -6.78 4.27 -15.03
N MET A 231 -6.54 5.58 -15.03
CA MET A 231 -6.48 6.38 -13.81
C MET A 231 -7.81 6.34 -13.05
N GLY A 232 -8.94 6.45 -13.76
CA GLY A 232 -10.26 6.34 -13.14
C GLY A 232 -10.49 4.96 -12.52
N LEU A 233 -10.05 3.89 -13.21
CA LEU A 233 -10.06 2.53 -12.66
C LEU A 233 -9.16 2.38 -11.42
N SER A 234 -8.00 3.04 -11.42
CA SER A 234 -7.07 3.03 -10.27
C SER A 234 -7.72 3.69 -9.05
N ILE A 235 -8.39 4.83 -9.23
CA ILE A 235 -9.10 5.55 -8.17
C ILE A 235 -10.21 4.69 -7.56
N THR A 236 -10.91 3.89 -8.37
CA THR A 236 -11.94 2.98 -7.90
C THR A 236 -11.41 1.66 -7.32
N THR A 237 -10.09 1.49 -7.23
CA THR A 237 -9.45 0.46 -6.37
C THR A 237 -9.23 1.02 -4.95
N LYS A 238 -8.59 2.18 -4.86
CA LYS A 238 -8.39 2.98 -3.65
C LYS A 238 -8.23 4.42 -4.09
N PHE A 239 -8.96 5.32 -3.44
CA PHE A 239 -8.98 6.76 -3.77
C PHE A 239 -7.60 7.42 -3.70
N ILE A 240 -6.69 6.89 -2.87
CA ILE A 240 -5.33 7.40 -2.66
C ILE A 240 -4.51 7.46 -3.97
N SER A 241 -4.78 6.58 -4.93
CA SER A 241 -4.13 6.62 -6.24
C SER A 241 -4.39 7.94 -6.99
N GLY A 242 -5.52 8.61 -6.71
CA GLY A 242 -5.91 9.92 -7.26
C GLY A 242 -4.87 11.02 -7.06
N MET A 243 -4.04 10.91 -6.01
CA MET A 243 -3.04 11.93 -5.65
C MET A 243 -1.99 12.19 -6.74
N ILE A 244 -1.82 11.27 -7.70
CA ILE A 244 -0.85 11.47 -8.80
C ILE A 244 -1.40 12.34 -9.94
N LEU A 245 -2.72 12.53 -10.01
CA LEU A 245 -3.39 13.20 -11.13
C LEU A 245 -2.90 14.63 -11.39
N PRO A 246 -2.67 15.48 -10.36
CA PRO A 246 -2.13 16.82 -10.59
C PRO A 246 -0.78 16.80 -11.32
N PHE A 247 0.07 15.80 -11.06
CA PHE A 247 1.37 15.70 -11.72
C PHE A 247 1.25 15.26 -13.17
N ILE A 248 0.35 14.33 -13.48
CA ILE A 248 0.03 13.97 -14.87
C ILE A 248 -0.53 15.19 -15.62
N TRP A 249 -1.46 15.92 -15.01
CA TRP A 249 -2.05 17.14 -15.57
C TRP A 249 -1.00 18.22 -15.87
N LYS A 250 0.01 18.38 -15.01
CA LYS A 250 1.07 19.38 -15.16
C LYS A 250 1.89 19.16 -16.43
N GLU A 251 2.15 17.91 -16.77
CA GLU A 251 2.97 17.51 -17.93
C GLU A 251 2.21 17.60 -19.25
N GLU A 252 0.89 17.75 -19.21
CA GLU A 252 0.02 17.79 -20.39
C GLU A 252 -0.21 19.20 -20.93
N LYS A 253 -0.65 19.30 -22.20
CA LYS A 253 -0.85 20.58 -22.92
C LYS A 253 -2.19 20.64 -23.66
N GLY A 254 -2.75 21.85 -23.77
CA GLY A 254 -4.00 22.11 -24.51
C GLY A 254 -5.16 21.25 -24.02
N LYS A 255 -5.95 20.69 -24.96
CA LYS A 255 -7.10 19.83 -24.65
C LYS A 255 -6.78 18.60 -23.79
N TRP A 256 -5.52 18.13 -23.79
CA TRP A 256 -5.14 16.97 -23.00
C TRP A 256 -5.19 17.24 -21.50
N LYS A 257 -4.98 18.48 -21.05
CA LYS A 257 -5.21 18.86 -19.65
C LYS A 257 -6.65 18.61 -19.22
N ILE A 258 -7.62 18.92 -20.09
CA ILE A 258 -9.04 18.68 -19.83
C ILE A 258 -9.30 17.18 -19.76
N TYR A 259 -8.81 16.42 -20.74
CA TYR A 259 -9.04 14.97 -20.79
C TYR A 259 -8.40 14.19 -19.63
N THR A 260 -7.29 14.67 -19.08
CA THR A 260 -6.68 14.07 -17.87
C THR A 260 -7.57 14.21 -16.62
N VAL A 261 -8.60 15.05 -16.65
CA VAL A 261 -9.56 15.22 -15.55
C VAL A 261 -10.91 14.58 -15.91
N VAL A 262 -11.42 14.83 -17.11
CA VAL A 262 -12.75 14.37 -17.53
C VAL A 262 -12.80 12.85 -17.71
N LEU A 263 -11.79 12.23 -18.32
CA LEU A 263 -11.81 10.79 -18.60
C LEU A 263 -11.74 9.93 -17.32
N PRO A 264 -10.88 10.22 -16.31
CA PRO A 264 -10.93 9.50 -15.05
C PRO A 264 -12.28 9.65 -14.34
N ILE A 265 -12.87 10.85 -14.33
CA ILE A 265 -14.19 11.09 -13.74
C ILE A 265 -15.25 10.24 -14.46
N LEU A 266 -15.24 10.22 -15.79
CA LEU A 266 -16.16 9.39 -16.57
C LEU A 266 -16.01 7.91 -16.23
N SER A 267 -14.77 7.40 -16.15
CA SER A 267 -14.50 6.03 -15.74
C SER A 267 -15.02 5.72 -14.34
N ILE A 268 -14.81 6.61 -13.37
CA ILE A 268 -15.35 6.47 -12.02
C ILE A 268 -16.87 6.41 -12.06
N LEU A 269 -17.53 7.38 -12.70
CA LEU A 269 -18.98 7.46 -12.79
C LEU A 269 -19.57 6.18 -13.40
N VAL A 270 -19.02 5.72 -14.53
CA VAL A 270 -19.45 4.49 -15.21
C VAL A 270 -19.36 3.28 -14.27
N LEU A 271 -18.30 3.15 -13.49
CA LEU A 271 -18.14 2.06 -12.53
C LEU A 271 -19.08 2.15 -11.32
N TYR A 272 -19.55 3.35 -10.97
CA TYR A 272 -20.52 3.56 -9.91
C TYR A 272 -21.99 3.40 -10.37
N ILE A 273 -22.29 3.44 -11.68
CA ILE A 273 -23.65 3.28 -12.22
C ILE A 273 -24.38 2.07 -11.62
N PRO A 274 -23.80 0.86 -11.55
CA PRO A 274 -24.50 -0.32 -11.01
C PRO A 274 -24.89 -0.20 -9.54
N PHE A 275 -24.25 0.69 -8.78
CA PHE A 275 -24.46 0.86 -7.34
C PHE A 275 -25.41 2.03 -7.01
N TYR A 276 -25.82 2.81 -8.01
CA TYR A 276 -26.75 3.92 -7.84
C TYR A 276 -28.21 3.44 -7.99
N SER A 277 -28.65 2.59 -7.06
CA SER A 277 -30.03 2.09 -7.01
C SER A 277 -30.64 2.33 -5.62
N GLY A 278 -31.88 2.85 -5.59
CA GLY A 278 -32.70 2.93 -4.37
C GLY A 278 -32.18 3.86 -3.26
N ASN A 279 -31.91 5.13 -3.55
CA ASN A 279 -31.47 6.18 -2.59
C ASN A 279 -30.17 5.87 -1.83
N VAL A 280 -29.35 4.94 -2.33
CA VAL A 280 -28.04 4.63 -1.72
C VAL A 280 -27.03 5.69 -2.10
N PHE A 281 -26.33 6.24 -1.10
CA PHE A 281 -25.16 7.10 -1.30
C PHE A 281 -23.87 6.30 -1.01
N PRO A 282 -23.14 5.84 -2.05
CA PRO A 282 -22.02 4.90 -1.88
C PRO A 282 -20.78 5.44 -1.14
N LEU A 283 -20.79 6.70 -0.70
CA LEU A 283 -19.66 7.34 0.00
C LEU A 283 -19.97 7.67 1.47
N GLU A 284 -21.17 7.34 1.96
CA GLU A 284 -21.60 7.64 3.34
C GLU A 284 -20.63 7.06 4.38
N SER A 285 -20.41 5.74 4.36
CA SER A 285 -19.53 5.06 5.32
C SER A 285 -18.06 5.43 5.13
N LEU A 286 -17.65 5.82 3.92
CA LEU A 286 -16.31 6.35 3.68
C LEU A 286 -16.08 7.66 4.45
N PHE A 287 -17.07 8.56 4.45
CA PHE A 287 -17.00 9.81 5.21
C PHE A 287 -17.06 9.58 6.72
N GLN A 288 -17.86 8.63 7.17
CA GLN A 288 -17.89 8.24 8.59
C GLN A 288 -16.53 7.70 9.05
N PHE A 289 -15.91 6.82 8.25
CA PHE A 289 -14.59 6.26 8.54
C PHE A 289 -13.52 7.36 8.57
N SER A 290 -13.48 8.21 7.54
CA SER A 290 -12.45 9.26 7.40
C SER A 290 -12.52 10.37 8.45
N SER A 291 -13.67 10.54 9.11
CA SER A 291 -13.88 11.58 10.13
C SER A 291 -13.47 11.16 11.54
N ASN A 292 -13.37 9.85 11.81
CA ASN A 292 -13.26 9.33 13.18
C ASN A 292 -12.00 8.51 13.44
N TRP A 293 -11.52 7.74 12.46
CA TRP A 293 -10.41 6.82 12.71
C TRP A 293 -9.07 7.55 12.93
N ILE A 294 -8.36 7.16 13.98
CA ILE A 294 -7.01 7.62 14.32
C ILE A 294 -6.18 6.39 14.71
N ALA A 295 -5.05 6.17 14.04
CA ALA A 295 -4.11 5.11 14.41
C ALA A 295 -2.69 5.42 13.92
N ASN A 296 -1.71 5.28 14.81
CA ASN A 296 -0.28 5.39 14.49
C ASN A 296 0.11 6.64 13.66
N SER A 297 -0.53 7.78 13.89
CA SER A 297 -0.27 9.01 13.13
C SER A 297 1.02 9.73 13.55
N SER A 298 1.65 10.42 12.60
CA SER A 298 2.82 11.26 12.84
C SER A 298 2.43 12.71 13.16
N VAL A 299 2.45 13.61 12.17
CA VAL A 299 2.24 15.05 12.35
C VAL A 299 0.85 15.33 12.89
N PHE A 300 -0.16 14.55 12.46
CA PHE A 300 -1.51 14.67 12.97
C PHE A 300 -1.57 14.50 14.50
N SER A 301 -0.83 13.56 15.10
CA SER A 301 -0.80 13.37 16.56
C SER A 301 -0.29 14.60 17.30
N ILE A 302 0.70 15.30 16.72
CA ILE A 302 1.26 16.54 17.30
C ILE A 302 0.22 17.67 17.22
N ILE A 303 -0.44 17.82 16.06
CA ILE A 303 -1.49 18.81 15.87
C ILE A 303 -2.65 18.55 16.83
N PHE A 304 -3.10 17.29 16.92
CA PHE A 304 -4.20 16.88 17.79
C PHE A 304 -3.87 17.11 19.27
N PHE A 305 -2.63 16.88 19.70
CA PHE A 305 -2.19 17.18 21.06
C PHE A 305 -2.28 18.68 21.41
N ILE A 306 -2.01 19.57 20.45
CA ILE A 306 -2.06 21.02 20.63
C ILE A 306 -3.50 21.53 20.58
N VAL A 307 -4.25 21.12 19.57
CA VAL A 307 -5.60 21.63 19.26
C VAL A 307 -6.66 21.00 20.15
N LYS A 308 -6.48 19.73 20.53
CA LYS A 308 -7.40 18.90 21.34
C LYS A 308 -8.79 18.70 20.76
N ASP A 309 -9.02 19.12 19.52
CA ASP A 309 -10.21 18.82 18.73
C ASP A 309 -9.83 17.98 17.50
N ASN A 310 -10.58 16.90 17.25
CA ASN A 310 -10.29 15.94 16.19
C ASN A 310 -10.54 16.55 14.79
N GLN A 311 -11.62 17.31 14.62
CA GLN A 311 -11.99 17.85 13.31
C GLN A 311 -11.06 19.00 12.91
N ASP A 312 -10.75 19.90 13.85
CA ASP A 312 -9.80 20.98 13.61
C ASP A 312 -8.39 20.43 13.32
N ALA A 313 -7.95 19.39 14.05
CA ALA A 313 -6.67 18.74 13.78
C ALA A 313 -6.63 18.10 12.38
N ARG A 314 -7.73 17.46 11.93
CA ARG A 314 -7.82 16.89 10.57
C ARG A 314 -7.78 17.98 9.52
N LEU A 315 -8.49 19.09 9.73
CA LEU A 315 -8.50 20.23 8.82
C LEU A 315 -7.09 20.82 8.68
N ILE A 316 -6.39 21.07 9.78
CA ILE A 316 -5.02 21.60 9.78
C ILE A 316 -4.08 20.63 9.06
N ALA A 317 -4.15 19.32 9.37
CA ALA A 317 -3.32 18.31 8.71
C ALA A 317 -3.59 18.24 7.20
N LEU A 318 -4.85 18.32 6.78
CA LEU A 318 -5.24 18.37 5.37
C LEU A 318 -4.68 19.64 4.68
N LEU A 319 -4.80 20.81 5.31
CA LEU A 319 -4.28 22.06 4.76
C LEU A 319 -2.75 22.01 4.60
N LEU A 320 -2.03 21.45 5.58
CA LEU A 320 -0.59 21.26 5.51
C LEU A 320 -0.18 20.24 4.42
N PHE A 321 -0.95 19.16 4.27
CA PHE A 321 -0.76 18.21 3.17
C PHE A 321 -0.97 18.87 1.81
N LEU A 322 -2.07 19.62 1.62
CA LEU A 322 -2.37 20.33 0.37
C LEU A 322 -1.33 21.40 0.06
N LEU A 323 -0.86 22.16 1.07
CA LEU A 323 0.20 23.14 0.91
C LEU A 323 1.52 22.46 0.48
N SER A 324 1.89 21.37 1.15
CA SER A 324 3.07 20.57 0.80
C SER A 324 2.95 19.98 -0.62
N GLY A 325 1.76 19.52 -0.99
CA GLY A 325 1.41 19.05 -2.33
C GLY A 325 1.51 20.14 -3.39
N LEU A 326 1.08 21.37 -3.09
CA LEU A 326 1.20 22.52 -3.97
C LEU A 326 2.67 22.93 -4.17
N ILE A 327 3.46 22.97 -3.10
CA ILE A 327 4.91 23.20 -3.14
C ILE A 327 5.58 22.13 -4.02
N LEU A 328 5.23 20.86 -3.81
CA LEU A 328 5.72 19.75 -4.62
C LEU A 328 5.30 19.88 -6.09
N PHE A 329 4.05 20.26 -6.35
CA PHE A 329 3.50 20.47 -7.68
C PHE A 329 4.31 21.51 -8.46
N ILE A 330 4.58 22.69 -7.88
CA ILE A 330 5.35 23.76 -8.53
C ILE A 330 6.86 23.45 -8.60
N SER A 331 7.37 22.57 -7.73
CA SER A 331 8.80 22.24 -7.69
C SER A 331 9.37 21.71 -9.01
N LYS A 332 10.70 21.86 -9.15
CA LYS A 332 11.52 21.33 -10.25
C LYS A 332 11.96 19.87 -10.05
N LYS A 333 11.35 19.14 -9.10
CA LYS A 333 11.63 17.71 -8.90
C LYS A 333 11.17 16.89 -10.10
N THR A 334 11.79 15.73 -10.31
CA THR A 334 11.41 14.81 -11.39
C THR A 334 9.99 14.27 -11.19
N PHE A 335 9.40 13.70 -12.24
CA PHE A 335 8.07 13.11 -12.15
C PHE A 335 8.04 11.97 -11.11
N GLN A 336 9.03 11.06 -11.12
CA GLN A 336 9.12 9.95 -10.17
C GLN A 336 9.25 10.43 -8.72
N ASP A 337 10.04 11.48 -8.50
CA ASP A 337 10.18 12.08 -7.18
C ASP A 337 8.86 12.62 -6.66
N LYS A 338 8.05 13.25 -7.54
CA LYS A 338 6.73 13.76 -7.16
C LYS A 338 5.77 12.62 -6.82
N LEU A 339 5.80 11.54 -7.59
CA LEU A 339 4.99 10.34 -7.29
C LEU A 339 5.37 9.76 -5.94
N TYR A 340 6.64 9.56 -5.63
CA TYR A 340 7.03 9.08 -4.30
C TYR A 340 6.62 10.07 -3.19
N LEU A 341 6.95 11.36 -3.37
CA LEU A 341 6.84 12.34 -2.29
C LEU A 341 5.39 12.64 -1.93
N ILE A 342 4.43 12.57 -2.87
CA ILE A 342 3.02 12.80 -2.52
C ILE A 342 2.48 11.72 -1.57
N PHE A 343 2.85 10.45 -1.77
CA PHE A 343 2.46 9.36 -0.87
C PHE A 343 3.21 9.47 0.46
N PHE A 344 4.50 9.82 0.45
CA PHE A 344 5.25 10.07 1.68
C PHE A 344 4.62 11.18 2.53
N LEU A 345 4.30 12.32 1.90
CA LEU A 345 3.64 13.45 2.57
C LEU A 345 2.24 13.07 3.07
N PHE A 346 1.46 12.34 2.28
CA PHE A 346 0.15 11.85 2.70
C PHE A 346 0.25 11.05 3.99
N LEU A 347 1.21 10.12 4.08
CA LEU A 347 1.42 9.30 5.27
C LEU A 347 1.87 10.13 6.49
N LEU A 348 2.68 11.17 6.30
CA LEU A 348 3.10 12.05 7.41
C LEU A 348 1.93 12.83 8.03
N PHE A 349 1.01 13.31 7.19
CA PHE A 349 -0.13 14.11 7.63
C PHE A 349 -1.41 13.29 7.91
N SER A 350 -1.42 12.00 7.56
CA SER A 350 -2.59 11.15 7.77
C SER A 350 -2.87 10.95 9.26
N PRO A 351 -4.15 11.00 9.69
CA PRO A 351 -4.56 10.61 11.05
C PRO A 351 -4.47 9.09 11.28
N THR A 352 -4.38 8.30 10.21
CA THR A 352 -4.34 6.84 10.26
C THR A 352 -3.22 6.30 9.37
N VAL A 353 -2.26 5.59 9.95
CA VAL A 353 -1.11 5.01 9.25
C VAL A 353 -0.93 3.55 9.66
N HIS A 354 -1.64 2.67 8.96
CA HIS A 354 -1.45 1.23 9.10
C HIS A 354 -0.34 0.72 8.15
N PRO A 355 0.29 -0.44 8.45
CA PRO A 355 1.36 -1.00 7.63
C PRO A 355 1.00 -1.14 6.15
N TRP A 356 -0.22 -1.59 5.83
CA TRP A 356 -0.64 -1.72 4.44
C TRP A 356 -0.70 -0.39 3.69
N TYR A 357 -0.85 0.77 4.33
CA TYR A 357 -0.78 2.06 3.63
C TYR A 357 0.64 2.39 3.15
N LEU A 358 1.69 1.93 3.84
CA LEU A 358 3.08 2.13 3.42
C LEU A 358 3.47 1.25 2.23
N THR A 359 2.67 0.25 1.86
CA THR A 359 2.90 -0.52 0.63
C THR A 359 2.82 0.37 -0.62
N TRP A 360 1.98 1.42 -0.60
CA TRP A 360 1.92 2.43 -1.66
C TRP A 360 3.23 3.23 -1.76
N LEU A 361 3.90 3.49 -0.63
CA LEU A 361 5.23 4.10 -0.63
C LEU A 361 6.29 3.12 -1.15
N ALA A 362 6.20 1.84 -0.76
CA ALA A 362 7.08 0.77 -1.22
C ALA A 362 7.02 0.59 -2.74
N LEU A 363 5.83 0.73 -3.34
CA LEU A 363 5.62 0.69 -4.78
C LEU A 363 6.50 1.68 -5.55
N PHE A 364 6.76 2.86 -5.00
CA PHE A 364 7.52 3.92 -5.66
C PHE A 364 9.01 3.96 -5.31
N LEU A 365 9.46 3.21 -4.30
CA LEU A 365 10.89 3.11 -3.97
C LEU A 365 11.78 2.65 -5.14
N PRO A 366 11.39 1.66 -5.97
CA PRO A 366 12.17 1.30 -7.16
C PRO A 366 12.34 2.44 -8.17
N LEU A 367 11.41 3.39 -8.20
CA LEU A 367 11.39 4.50 -9.16
C LEU A 367 12.07 5.77 -8.62
N SER A 368 12.08 5.95 -7.30
CA SER A 368 12.66 7.10 -6.60
C SER A 368 13.14 6.66 -5.22
N PHE A 369 14.31 6.02 -5.17
CA PHE A 369 14.86 5.47 -3.93
C PHE A 369 15.19 6.57 -2.92
N ARG A 370 14.76 6.38 -1.67
CA ARG A 370 15.09 7.19 -0.50
C ARG A 370 15.23 6.31 0.73
N TRP A 371 16.25 6.58 1.53
CA TRP A 371 16.46 5.95 2.83
C TRP A 371 15.34 6.25 3.79
N SER A 372 14.77 7.46 3.77
CA SER A 372 13.63 7.79 4.64
C SER A 372 12.46 6.83 4.42
N GLY A 373 12.13 6.53 3.16
CA GLY A 373 11.05 5.59 2.83
C GLY A 373 11.38 4.15 3.16
N LEU A 374 12.60 3.70 2.85
CA LEU A 374 13.02 2.34 3.19
C LEU A 374 12.96 2.10 4.70
N ILE A 375 13.43 3.05 5.50
CA ILE A 375 13.39 2.97 6.96
C ILE A 375 11.95 3.06 7.48
N PHE A 376 11.09 3.89 6.86
CA PHE A 376 9.69 3.96 7.26
C PHE A 376 8.96 2.62 7.04
N ILE A 377 9.17 1.99 5.89
CA ILE A 377 8.62 0.65 5.56
C ILE A 377 9.11 -0.43 6.53
N VAL A 378 10.34 -0.33 6.99
CA VAL A 378 10.91 -1.27 7.97
C VAL A 378 10.29 -1.05 9.34
N LEU A 379 10.25 0.20 9.80
CA LEU A 379 9.86 0.55 11.17
C LEU A 379 8.35 0.50 11.40
N VAL A 380 7.49 0.67 10.39
CA VAL A 380 6.04 0.59 10.57
C VAL A 380 5.58 -0.76 11.15
N ASN A 381 6.35 -1.82 10.97
CA ASN A 381 6.06 -3.15 11.52
C ASN A 381 6.14 -3.19 13.05
N LEU A 382 6.71 -2.17 13.68
CA LEU A 382 6.70 -2.01 15.14
C LEU A 382 5.27 -1.84 15.67
N ILE A 383 4.33 -1.33 14.87
CA ILE A 383 2.91 -1.23 15.25
C ILE A 383 2.30 -2.59 15.63
N ASN A 384 2.85 -3.71 15.13
CA ASN A 384 2.37 -5.04 15.48
C ASN A 384 2.56 -5.34 16.99
N ILE A 385 3.49 -4.65 17.67
CA ILE A 385 3.63 -4.71 19.13
C ILE A 385 2.38 -4.15 19.82
N LEU A 386 1.78 -3.08 19.29
CA LEU A 386 0.49 -2.57 19.78
C LEU A 386 -0.61 -3.60 19.61
N LEU A 387 -0.59 -4.31 18.49
CA LEU A 387 -1.62 -5.32 18.21
C LEU A 387 -1.50 -6.53 19.15
N ILE A 388 -0.29 -6.91 19.57
CA ILE A 388 -0.08 -7.91 20.61
C ILE A 388 -0.79 -7.49 21.91
N ASP A 389 -0.60 -6.24 22.35
CA ASP A 389 -1.22 -5.74 23.58
C ASP A 389 -2.74 -5.62 23.43
N TYR A 390 -3.25 -5.20 22.27
CA TYR A 390 -4.69 -5.17 22.01
C TYR A 390 -5.29 -6.58 22.07
N ILE A 391 -4.69 -7.56 21.40
CA ILE A 391 -5.19 -8.94 21.39
C ILE A 391 -5.13 -9.58 22.79
N THR A 392 -4.11 -9.26 23.59
CA THR A 392 -3.88 -9.90 24.89
C THR A 392 -4.60 -9.20 26.04
N GLN A 393 -4.78 -7.89 25.98
CA GLN A 393 -5.28 -7.07 27.09
C GLN A 393 -6.56 -6.31 26.75
N ASN A 394 -7.00 -6.32 25.48
CA ASN A 394 -8.12 -5.54 24.97
C ASN A 394 -7.97 -4.03 25.19
N ILE A 395 -6.72 -3.54 25.21
CA ILE A 395 -6.37 -2.13 25.39
C ILE A 395 -5.88 -1.59 24.04
N TRP A 396 -6.67 -0.75 23.39
CA TRP A 396 -6.23 0.02 22.23
C TRP A 396 -5.67 1.36 22.70
N TYR A 397 -4.34 1.44 22.85
CA TYR A 397 -3.65 2.69 23.21
C TYR A 397 -2.45 2.94 22.29
N THR A 398 -2.17 4.20 21.97
CA THR A 398 -1.01 4.60 21.17
C THR A 398 0.21 4.84 22.06
N PHE A 399 1.22 3.96 22.00
CA PHE A 399 2.47 4.23 22.69
C PHE A 399 3.27 5.34 22.00
N HIS A 400 3.32 6.52 22.63
CA HIS A 400 4.07 7.66 22.10
C HIS A 400 5.55 7.34 21.85
N TRP A 401 6.18 6.50 22.69
CA TRP A 401 7.57 6.09 22.50
C TRP A 401 7.77 5.26 21.22
N LEU A 402 6.80 4.42 20.85
CA LEU A 402 6.86 3.61 19.64
C LEU A 402 6.80 4.51 18.40
N MET A 403 5.89 5.50 18.41
CA MET A 403 5.80 6.51 17.36
C MET A 403 7.08 7.34 17.25
N ILE A 404 7.73 7.69 18.37
CA ILE A 404 9.03 8.39 18.35
C ILE A 404 10.09 7.54 17.65
N ILE A 405 10.18 6.25 17.98
CA ILE A 405 11.14 5.32 17.35
C ILE A 405 10.84 5.16 15.85
N GLU A 406 9.56 5.06 15.48
CA GLU A 406 9.14 4.88 14.09
C GLU A 406 9.41 6.13 13.24
N TYR A 407 8.99 7.31 13.71
CA TYR A 407 8.96 8.52 12.89
C TYR A 407 10.23 9.37 12.98
N THR A 408 10.94 9.39 14.11
CA THR A 408 12.11 10.28 14.29
C THR A 408 13.23 9.97 13.29
N PRO A 409 13.67 8.70 13.12
CA PRO A 409 14.70 8.37 12.12
C PRO A 409 14.25 8.71 10.70
N VAL A 410 12.98 8.48 10.39
CA VAL A 410 12.39 8.76 9.07
C VAL A 410 12.44 10.25 8.76
N ILE A 411 12.03 11.10 9.71
CA ILE A 411 12.03 12.56 9.54
C ILE A 411 13.47 13.09 9.43
N ILE A 412 14.39 12.63 10.28
CA ILE A 412 15.81 13.04 10.22
C ILE A 412 16.40 12.71 8.84
N LEU A 413 16.20 11.48 8.36
CA LEU A 413 16.68 11.06 7.04
C LEU A 413 16.04 11.86 5.91
N PHE A 414 14.74 12.12 6.00
CA PHE A 414 14.01 12.89 4.99
C PHE A 414 14.53 14.32 4.87
N VAL A 415 14.73 15.00 6.01
CA VAL A 415 15.32 16.34 6.07
C VAL A 415 16.74 16.32 5.49
N TYR A 416 17.56 15.33 5.87
CA TYR A 416 18.90 15.16 5.32
C TYR A 416 18.89 14.99 3.78
N GLU A 417 18.00 14.16 3.25
CA GLU A 417 17.87 13.91 1.82
C GLU A 417 17.40 15.14 1.03
N ILE A 418 16.49 15.94 1.60
CA ILE A 418 15.99 17.16 0.94
C ILE A 418 17.05 18.25 0.90
N PHE A 419 17.73 18.51 2.02
CA PHE A 419 18.56 19.71 2.18
C PHE A 419 20.05 19.45 1.96
N LEU A 420 20.57 18.26 2.27
CA LEU A 420 22.01 18.01 2.35
C LEU A 420 22.54 17.11 1.22
N PHE A 421 21.71 16.25 0.62
CA PHE A 421 22.15 15.37 -0.48
C PHE A 421 22.54 16.15 -1.76
N LYS A 422 21.87 17.28 -2.06
CA LYS A 422 22.19 18.11 -3.23
C LYS A 422 23.61 18.72 -3.20
N ARG A 423 24.14 18.97 -1.99
CA ARG A 423 25.41 19.70 -1.82
C ARG A 423 26.63 18.85 -2.20
N ASN A 424 26.55 17.52 -2.04
CA ASN A 424 27.63 16.60 -2.37
C ASN A 424 27.67 16.20 -3.86
N SER A 425 26.53 16.22 -4.57
CA SER A 425 26.48 15.89 -6.00
C SER A 425 26.99 17.04 -6.88
N GLN A 426 26.79 18.30 -6.47
CA GLN A 426 27.37 19.46 -7.15
C GLN A 426 28.88 19.61 -6.89
N ALA A 427 29.37 19.25 -5.71
CA ALA A 427 30.81 19.25 -5.42
C ALA A 427 31.58 18.17 -6.20
N LYS A 428 30.94 17.05 -6.56
CA LYS A 428 31.53 15.97 -7.39
C LYS A 428 31.49 16.21 -8.90
N LEU A 429 30.75 17.22 -9.36
CA LEU A 429 30.72 17.63 -10.78
C LEU A 429 31.67 18.80 -11.07
N ASN A 430 32.17 19.46 -10.02
CA ASN A 430 33.06 20.63 -10.11
C ASN A 430 34.52 20.29 -9.73
N ASN A 431 34.81 19.02 -9.43
CA ASN A 431 36.14 18.43 -9.24
C ASN A 431 36.26 17.24 -10.19
#